data_AF-A0A7S3BF35-F1
#
_entry.id   AF-A0A7S3BF35-F1
#
_cell.length_a   1.000
_cell.length_b   1.000
_cell.length_c   1.000
_cell.angle_alpha   90.00
_cell.angle_beta   90.00
_cell.angle_gamma   90.00
#
_symmetry.space_group_name_H-M   'P 1'
#
loop_
_entity.id
_entity.type
_entity.pdbx_description
1 polymer ?
#
loop_
_entity_poly.entity_id
_entity_poly.type
_entity_poly.pdbx_seq_one_letter_code
_entity_poly.pdbx_strand_id
1 'polypeptide(L)'
;NKPVSTSGAALLIMFAFGAHDTAVGSLSLEPAMEFAMYASSLRLAPASLAEQEQTAVELLRFAVRNDPCLCSGGALLAKAAPTADPAFLERVGFVTVSSCASDDATARTKDDEGARVKHSPPLMC
;
A
#
# COMPACT_ATOMS: atom_id res chain seq x y z
N ASN A 1 1.35 17.48 -34.21
CA ASN A 1 2.33 17.43 -33.10
C ASN A 1 1.64 17.76 -31.79
N LYS A 2 1.17 16.76 -31.03
CA LYS A 2 0.77 16.95 -29.64
C LYS A 2 2.03 16.79 -28.78
N PRO A 3 2.36 17.72 -27.87
CA PRO A 3 3.39 17.45 -26.88
C PRO A 3 2.85 16.36 -25.94
N VAL A 4 3.50 15.20 -25.93
CA VAL A 4 3.32 14.24 -24.84
C VAL A 4 4.01 14.86 -23.64
N SER A 5 3.21 15.40 -22.73
CA SER A 5 3.67 15.87 -21.43
C SER A 5 4.15 14.66 -20.65
N THR A 6 5.45 14.38 -20.71
CA THR A 6 6.11 13.48 -19.75
C THR A 6 6.09 14.20 -18.40
N SER A 7 4.98 14.05 -17.68
CA SER A 7 4.94 14.38 -16.26
C SER A 7 5.87 13.38 -15.58
N GLY A 8 7.15 13.73 -15.48
CA GLY A 8 8.10 12.96 -14.68
C GLY A 8 7.56 12.95 -13.26
N ALA A 9 7.15 11.80 -12.78
CA ALA A 9 6.79 11.63 -11.37
C ALA A 9 7.99 12.09 -10.55
N ALA A 10 7.81 13.14 -9.74
CA ALA A 10 8.89 13.63 -8.90
C ALA A 10 9.08 12.65 -7.74
N LEU A 11 10.29 12.10 -7.62
CA LEU A 11 10.70 11.26 -6.50
C LEU A 11 11.29 12.15 -5.41
N LEU A 12 10.70 12.15 -4.21
CA LEU A 12 11.31 12.81 -3.04
C LEU A 12 12.05 11.76 -2.22
N ILE A 13 13.33 11.99 -1.92
CA ILE A 13 14.13 11.12 -1.04
C ILE A 13 14.46 11.87 0.25
N MET A 14 14.16 11.26 1.38
CA MET A 14 14.37 11.78 2.73
C MET A 14 15.34 10.89 3.49
N PHE A 15 16.11 11.47 4.42
CA PHE A 15 17.07 10.75 5.26
C PHE A 15 16.85 11.07 6.74
N ALA A 16 17.02 10.05 7.59
CA ALA A 16 17.14 10.21 9.03
C ALA A 16 18.60 10.01 9.44
N PHE A 17 19.07 10.83 10.38
CA PHE A 17 20.46 10.83 10.84
C PHE A 17 20.54 10.53 12.33
N GLY A 18 21.50 9.69 12.72
CA GLY A 18 21.78 9.34 14.12
C GLY A 18 22.69 10.34 14.82
N ALA A 19 23.14 10.00 16.03
CA ALA A 19 23.96 10.86 16.91
C ALA A 19 25.35 11.26 16.34
N HIS A 20 25.77 10.66 15.23
CA HIS A 20 27.07 10.90 14.58
C HIS A 20 26.93 11.36 13.12
N ASP A 21 25.81 11.99 12.75
CA ASP A 21 25.47 12.36 11.36
C ASP A 21 25.53 11.18 10.37
N THR A 22 25.39 9.96 10.89
CA THR A 22 25.30 8.76 10.07
C THR A 22 23.85 8.60 9.60
N ALA A 23 23.66 8.37 8.30
CA ALA A 23 22.32 8.08 7.78
C ALA A 23 21.84 6.73 8.34
N VAL A 24 20.79 6.76 9.16
CA VAL A 24 20.20 5.59 9.83
C VAL A 24 18.94 5.09 9.13
N GLY A 25 18.42 5.87 8.17
CA GLY A 25 17.34 5.42 7.31
C GLY A 25 17.05 6.39 6.18
N SER A 26 16.32 5.92 5.18
CA SER A 26 15.80 6.73 4.09
C SER A 26 14.40 6.32 3.68
N LEU A 27 13.63 7.29 3.19
CA LEU A 27 12.28 7.09 2.67
C LEU A 27 12.17 7.78 1.32
N SER A 28 11.63 7.08 0.32
CA SER A 28 11.29 7.63 -0.99
C SER A 28 9.77 7.76 -1.14
N LEU A 29 9.31 8.90 -1.66
CA LEU A 29 7.90 9.18 -1.96
C LEU A 29 7.67 9.36 -3.45
N GLU A 30 6.61 8.73 -3.95
CA GLU A 30 6.17 8.82 -5.35
C GLU A 30 4.67 9.17 -5.42
N PRO A 31 4.23 10.01 -6.37
CA PRO A 31 2.81 10.24 -6.60
C PRO A 31 2.07 8.93 -6.93
N ALA A 32 0.97 8.65 -6.23
CA ALA A 32 0.16 7.45 -6.43
C ALA A 32 -1.06 7.72 -7.29
N MET A 33 -1.94 8.58 -6.78
CA MET A 33 -3.18 9.04 -7.40
C MET A 33 -3.51 10.43 -6.85
N GLU A 34 -4.64 10.99 -7.27
CA GLU A 34 -5.11 12.26 -6.73
C GLU A 34 -5.19 12.18 -5.19
N PHE A 35 -4.53 13.10 -4.50
CA PHE A 35 -4.44 13.16 -3.04
C PHE A 35 -3.77 11.95 -2.36
N ALA A 36 -2.89 11.21 -3.05
CA ALA A 36 -2.13 10.13 -2.42
C ALA A 36 -0.67 10.03 -2.88
N MET A 37 0.20 9.67 -1.95
CA MET A 37 1.62 9.39 -2.18
C MET A 37 1.93 7.93 -1.79
N TYR A 38 2.80 7.27 -2.53
CA TYR A 38 3.39 5.99 -2.19
C TYR A 38 4.72 6.18 -1.47
N ALA A 39 4.88 5.55 -0.30
CA ALA A 39 6.17 5.25 0.30
C ALA A 39 6.85 4.11 -0.48
N SER A 40 7.56 4.44 -1.57
CA SER A 40 8.08 3.47 -2.52
C SER A 40 9.33 2.73 -2.04
N SER A 41 10.13 3.35 -1.17
CA SER A 41 11.34 2.72 -0.62
C SER A 41 11.66 3.22 0.78
N LEU A 42 11.34 2.43 1.80
CA LEU A 42 11.82 2.62 3.17
C LEU A 42 13.03 1.70 3.41
N ARG A 43 14.19 2.28 3.71
CA ARG A 43 15.42 1.55 4.03
C ARG A 43 15.91 2.00 5.39
N LEU A 44 16.28 1.04 6.23
CA LEU A 44 16.72 1.29 7.61
C LEU A 44 18.08 0.64 7.81
N ALA A 45 18.97 1.30 8.55
CA ALA A 45 20.24 0.73 8.94
C ALA A 45 20.02 -0.50 9.85
N PRO A 46 20.98 -1.45 9.88
CA PRO A 46 20.94 -2.54 10.84
C PRO A 46 20.96 -1.98 12.27
N ALA A 47 19.91 -2.28 13.04
CA ALA A 47 19.71 -1.86 14.43
C ALA A 47 18.75 -2.83 15.12
N SER A 48 18.42 -2.60 16.39
CA SER A 48 17.34 -3.37 17.03
C SER A 48 15.99 -3.07 16.35
N LEU A 49 15.05 -4.01 16.43
CA LEU A 49 13.72 -3.85 15.82
C LEU A 49 13.02 -2.57 16.32
N ALA A 50 13.11 -2.29 17.63
CA ALA A 50 12.51 -1.09 18.22
C ALA A 50 13.12 0.21 17.68
N GLU A 51 14.44 0.25 17.48
CA GLU A 51 15.12 1.42 16.89
C GLU A 51 14.76 1.60 15.41
N GLN A 52 14.62 0.49 14.66
CA GLN A 52 14.17 0.52 13.28
C GLN A 52 12.74 1.05 13.16
N GLU A 53 11.84 0.58 14.01
CA GLU A 53 10.44 1.06 14.06
C GLU A 53 10.37 2.54 14.41
N GLN A 54 11.14 2.99 15.40
CA GLN A 54 11.22 4.40 15.77
C GLN A 54 11.73 5.27 14.62
N THR A 55 12.82 4.85 13.96
CA THR A 55 13.40 5.55 12.80
C THR A 55 12.41 5.63 11.65
N ALA A 56 11.69 4.54 11.37
CA ALA A 56 10.64 4.50 10.36
C ALA A 56 9.50 5.48 10.68
N VAL A 57 9.02 5.48 11.93
CA VAL A 57 7.96 6.41 12.38
C VAL A 57 8.40 7.86 12.22
N GLU A 58 9.66 8.17 12.53
CA GLU A 58 10.20 9.52 12.35
C GLU A 58 10.24 9.94 10.88
N LEU A 59 10.74 9.08 9.99
CA LEU A 59 10.73 9.32 8.54
C LEU A 59 9.31 9.53 8.00
N LEU A 60 8.37 8.68 8.40
CA LEU A 60 6.97 8.77 7.96
C LEU A 60 6.29 10.05 8.47
N ARG A 61 6.51 10.42 9.74
CA ARG A 61 6.00 11.69 10.29
C ARG A 61 6.62 12.89 9.60
N PHE A 62 7.90 12.81 9.26
CA PHE A 62 8.57 13.86 8.51
C PHE A 62 7.98 14.00 7.10
N ALA A 63 7.72 12.88 6.40
CA ALA A 63 7.01 12.87 5.13
C ALA A 63 5.64 13.55 5.23
N VAL A 64 4.81 13.16 6.19
CA VAL A 64 3.46 13.71 6.36
C VAL A 64 3.46 15.23 6.62
N ARG A 65 4.48 15.74 7.31
CA ARG A 65 4.57 17.18 7.63
C ARG A 65 5.12 18.04 6.50
N ASN A 66 5.96 17.47 5.63
CA ASN A 66 6.72 18.25 4.64
C ASN A 66 6.22 18.04 3.21
N ASP A 67 5.51 16.95 2.94
CA ASP A 67 4.88 16.74 1.64
C ASP A 67 3.54 17.51 1.56
N PRO A 68 3.35 18.41 0.57
CA PRO A 68 2.13 19.22 0.45
C PRO A 68 0.83 18.42 0.33
N CYS A 69 0.89 17.24 -0.32
CA CYS A 69 -0.27 16.38 -0.49
C CYS A 69 -0.64 15.76 0.86
N LEU A 70 0.34 15.20 1.56
CA LEU A 70 0.10 14.54 2.85
C LEU A 70 -0.30 15.53 3.96
N CYS A 71 0.34 16.70 4.03
CA CYS A 71 0.02 17.67 5.08
C CYS A 71 -1.38 18.27 4.92
N SER A 72 -1.94 18.23 3.70
CA SER A 72 -3.29 18.69 3.37
C SER A 72 -4.36 17.61 3.56
N GLY A 73 -4.00 16.46 4.16
CA GLY A 73 -4.92 15.34 4.42
C GLY A 73 -4.92 14.25 3.35
N GLY A 74 -3.96 14.28 2.41
CA GLY A 74 -3.75 13.19 1.46
C GLY A 74 -3.30 11.88 2.12
N ALA A 75 -3.52 10.77 1.43
CA ALA A 75 -3.20 9.45 1.93
C ALA A 75 -1.72 9.08 1.67
N LEU A 76 -1.06 8.49 2.67
CA LEU A 76 0.21 7.81 2.48
C LEU A 76 -0.04 6.31 2.34
N LEU A 77 0.33 5.76 1.18
CA LEU A 77 0.17 4.36 0.85
C LEU A 77 1.53 3.66 0.93
N ALA A 78 1.53 2.42 1.40
CA ALA A 78 2.72 1.57 1.39
C ALA A 78 2.34 0.16 0.97
N LYS A 79 3.30 -0.55 0.37
CA LYS A 79 3.17 -1.98 0.08
C LYS A 79 4.30 -2.71 0.80
N ALA A 80 3.95 -3.73 1.59
CA ALA A 80 4.96 -4.59 2.19
C ALA A 80 5.78 -5.26 1.08
N ALA A 81 7.11 -5.26 1.25
CA ALA A 81 7.96 -6.10 0.41
C ALA A 81 7.61 -7.57 0.67
N PRO A 82 7.73 -8.48 -0.32
CA PRO A 82 7.39 -9.89 -0.15
C PRO A 82 8.13 -10.58 1.00
N THR A 83 9.31 -10.07 1.35
CA THR A 83 10.18 -10.60 2.40
C THR A 83 10.07 -9.84 3.72
N ALA A 84 9.23 -8.80 3.79
CA ALA A 84 9.06 -8.00 5.01
C ALA A 84 8.02 -8.63 5.94
N ASP A 85 8.22 -8.43 7.25
CA ASP A 85 7.21 -8.74 8.26
C ASP A 85 5.94 -7.90 8.00
N PRO A 86 4.78 -8.51 7.72
CA PRO A 86 3.55 -7.76 7.46
C PRO A 86 3.11 -6.92 8.66
N ALA A 87 3.43 -7.34 9.88
CA ALA A 87 3.08 -6.61 11.09
C ALA A 87 3.95 -5.36 11.31
N PHE A 88 5.07 -5.20 10.59
CA PHE A 88 5.91 -4.00 10.69
C PHE A 88 5.15 -2.75 10.28
N LEU A 89 4.39 -2.81 9.18
CA LEU A 89 3.62 -1.66 8.69
C LEU A 89 2.55 -1.23 9.70
N GLU A 90 1.89 -2.18 10.35
CA GLU A 90 0.91 -1.90 11.40
C GLU A 90 1.55 -1.22 12.62
N ARG A 91 2.73 -1.69 13.05
CA ARG A 91 3.46 -1.12 14.19
C ARG A 91 3.94 0.31 13.93
N VAL A 92 4.27 0.65 12.69
CA VAL A 92 4.64 2.02 12.31
C VAL A 92 3.44 2.90 11.92
N GLY A 93 2.21 2.38 12.05
CA GLY A 93 0.97 3.15 11.99
C GLY A 93 0.16 3.05 10.69
N PHE A 94 0.52 2.16 9.76
CA PHE A 94 -0.35 1.86 8.62
C PHE A 94 -1.52 0.99 9.05
N VAL A 95 -2.66 1.18 8.39
CA VAL A 95 -3.82 0.32 8.53
C VAL A 95 -4.03 -0.39 7.20
N THR A 96 -4.25 -1.71 7.25
CA THR A 96 -4.56 -2.49 6.06
C THR A 96 -5.93 -2.07 5.55
N VAL A 97 -5.96 -1.45 4.37
CA VAL A 97 -7.20 -1.19 3.63
C VAL A 97 -7.45 -2.43 2.78
N SER A 98 -8.40 -3.27 3.18
CA SER A 98 -8.87 -4.37 2.35
C SER A 98 -9.40 -3.77 1.04
N SER A 99 -8.71 -4.01 -0.08
CA SER A 99 -9.29 -3.70 -1.37
C SER A 99 -10.61 -4.47 -1.47
N CYS A 100 -11.70 -3.80 -1.82
CA CYS A 100 -12.91 -4.47 -2.25
C CYS A 100 -12.51 -5.61 -3.19
N ALA A 101 -12.94 -6.82 -2.86
CA ALA A 101 -12.75 -7.98 -3.69
C ALA A 101 -13.06 -7.58 -5.14
N SER A 102 -12.08 -7.72 -6.02
CA SER A 102 -12.39 -7.87 -7.42
C SER A 102 -13.07 -9.24 -7.51
N ASP A 103 -14.40 -9.24 -7.38
CA ASP A 103 -15.26 -10.37 -7.69
C ASP A 103 -15.18 -10.61 -9.21
N ASP A 104 -14.07 -11.21 -9.66
CA ASP A 104 -14.05 -11.93 -10.93
C ASP A 104 -14.03 -13.43 -10.63
N ALA A 105 -15.10 -13.85 -9.95
CA ALA A 105 -15.53 -15.23 -9.94
C ALA A 105 -16.16 -15.54 -11.30
N THR A 106 -15.33 -15.82 -12.31
CA THR A 106 -15.74 -16.59 -13.49
C THR A 106 -15.06 -17.95 -13.51
N ALA A 107 -15.31 -18.72 -12.45
CA ALA A 107 -15.23 -20.18 -12.51
C ALA A 107 -16.34 -20.68 -13.48
N ARG A 108 -16.03 -20.75 -14.77
CA ARG A 108 -16.83 -21.54 -15.74
C ARG A 108 -16.24 -22.93 -15.85
N THR A 109 -16.63 -23.79 -14.93
CA THR A 109 -16.66 -25.24 -15.15
C THR A 109 -18.01 -25.76 -14.71
N LYS A 110 -18.86 -26.03 -15.70
CA LYS A 110 -19.68 -27.23 -15.69
C LYS A 110 -20.24 -27.50 -17.07
N ASP A 111 -19.79 -28.63 -17.60
CA ASP A 111 -20.38 -29.38 -18.68
C ASP A 111 -21.89 -29.53 -18.46
N ASP A 112 -22.64 -29.06 -19.45
CA ASP A 112 -24.06 -29.29 -19.63
C ASP A 112 -24.18 -30.56 -20.48
N GLU A 113 -24.53 -31.70 -19.88
CA GLU A 113 -25.32 -32.74 -20.54
C GLU A 113 -25.70 -33.84 -19.53
N GLY A 114 -26.99 -33.95 -19.16
CA GLY A 114 -27.41 -35.09 -18.36
C GLY A 114 -28.78 -35.01 -17.69
N ALA A 115 -29.81 -35.38 -18.47
CA ALA A 115 -31.04 -36.06 -18.02
C ALA A 115 -32.12 -35.28 -17.22
N ARG A 116 -33.23 -35.06 -17.94
CA ARG A 116 -34.60 -34.84 -17.42
C ARG A 116 -35.02 -35.88 -16.37
N VAL A 117 -35.90 -35.49 -15.43
CA VAL A 117 -37.27 -36.05 -15.20
C VAL A 117 -37.82 -35.67 -13.81
N LYS A 118 -38.97 -34.96 -13.83
CA LYS A 118 -40.15 -34.97 -12.92
C LYS A 118 -39.94 -34.99 -11.39
N HIS A 119 -40.47 -33.98 -10.70
CA HIS A 119 -41.80 -34.04 -10.05
C HIS A 119 -42.11 -32.72 -9.33
N SER A 120 -43.27 -32.14 -9.65
CA SER A 120 -43.82 -30.93 -9.03
C SER A 120 -44.16 -31.15 -7.54
N PRO A 121 -44.01 -30.14 -6.65
CA PRO A 121 -44.64 -30.16 -5.34
C PRO A 121 -46.10 -29.62 -5.43
N PRO A 122 -47.04 -30.12 -4.60
CA PRO A 122 -48.39 -29.59 -4.58
C PRO A 122 -48.49 -28.30 -3.76
N LEU A 123 -49.28 -27.35 -4.27
CA LEU A 123 -49.83 -26.22 -3.53
C LEU A 123 -50.90 -26.71 -2.55
N MET A 124 -50.92 -26.21 -1.31
CA MET A 124 -52.16 -25.99 -0.56
C MET A 124 -52.06 -24.76 0.34
N CYS A 125 -53.21 -24.09 0.45
CA CYS A 125 -53.50 -22.80 1.05
C CYS A 125 -53.37 -22.76 2.58
#